data_AF-A0A7S1RLY7-F1
#
_entry.id   AF-A0A7S1RLY7-F1
#
_cell.length_a   1.000
_cell.length_b   1.000
_cell.length_c   1.000
_cell.angle_alpha   90.00
_cell.angle_beta   90.00
_cell.angle_gamma   90.00
#
_symmetry.space_group_name_H-M   'P 1'
#
loop_
_entity.id
_entity.type
_entity.pdbx_description
1 polymer ?
#
loop_
_entity_poly.entity_id
_entity_poly.type
_entity_poly.pdbx_seq_one_letter_code
_entity_poly.pdbx_strand_id
1 'polypeptide(L)'
;GGSVALFGLEPGGGSGERLDLQQHSGAAQVNAQRQTAAHAHMAVFAPLAGRHLLVPDLGLDQVLSYEVVRNPSTGEAKLSDTRRGLTLPPGSGPRHLTFHPSGKWAYVLNELLSTIVACAYDVETGALTQLDDPASTLPEGVPVGTAGKSFCAAIRISQDGAFIYASNRGHDSIAVFGVARDGRLSPPAPMQWVNTKTGEAADALPAQWPPLGCPRDFVLVGERDRWLLVANQDCDLIRVFERAPDTGMLSPTATQVSCPAPACMVPLM
;
A
#
# COMPACT_ATOMS: atom_id res chain seq x y z
N GLY A 1 0.75 21.11 2.74
CA GLY A 1 1.61 19.94 2.52
C GLY A 1 1.20 18.82 3.45
N GLY A 2 1.81 17.66 3.33
CA GLY A 2 1.55 16.47 4.14
C GLY A 2 2.06 16.61 5.57
N SER A 3 1.46 15.89 6.50
CA SER A 3 1.88 15.83 7.89
C SER A 3 1.45 14.51 8.50
N VAL A 4 2.04 14.17 9.65
CA VAL A 4 1.61 13.05 10.50
C VAL A 4 1.44 13.55 11.92
N ALA A 5 0.36 13.12 12.57
CA ALA A 5 0.05 13.48 13.95
C ALA A 5 -0.06 12.23 14.82
N LEU A 6 0.45 12.33 16.04
CA LEU A 6 0.35 11.29 17.05
C LEU A 6 -0.76 11.67 18.03
N PHE A 7 -1.69 10.75 18.27
CA PHE A 7 -2.78 10.92 19.24
C PHE A 7 -2.69 9.85 20.33
N GLY A 8 -3.05 10.22 21.55
CA GLY A 8 -3.32 9.26 22.62
C GLY A 8 -4.58 8.46 22.31
N LEU A 9 -4.72 7.28 22.92
CA LEU A 9 -5.96 6.50 22.86
C LEU A 9 -6.66 6.57 24.20
N GLU A 10 -7.95 6.88 24.18
CA GLU A 10 -8.80 6.82 25.36
C GLU A 10 -9.10 5.37 25.76
N PRO A 11 -9.43 5.11 27.04
CA PRO A 11 -10.02 3.84 27.44
C PRO A 11 -11.25 3.52 26.56
N GLY A 12 -11.22 2.40 25.84
CA GLY A 12 -12.28 2.03 24.88
C GLY A 12 -11.95 2.29 23.41
N GLY A 13 -10.77 2.83 23.09
CA GLY A 13 -10.25 2.92 21.71
C GLY A 13 -10.63 4.19 20.95
N GLY A 14 -11.22 5.18 21.61
CA GLY A 14 -11.43 6.52 21.07
C GLY A 14 -10.12 7.28 20.86
N SER A 15 -10.12 8.26 19.95
CA SER A 15 -8.99 9.18 19.78
C SER A 15 -8.96 10.17 20.94
N GLY A 16 -7.89 10.16 21.70
CA GLY A 16 -7.61 11.13 22.76
C GLY A 16 -6.91 12.39 22.23
N GLU A 17 -6.16 13.05 23.11
CA GLU A 17 -5.44 14.28 22.80
C GLU A 17 -4.33 14.10 21.76
N ARG A 18 -4.05 15.17 21.01
CA ARG A 18 -2.92 15.20 20.07
C ARG A 18 -1.62 15.42 20.84
N LEU A 19 -0.75 14.41 20.82
CA LEU A 19 0.53 14.41 21.52
C LEU A 19 1.64 15.06 20.70
N ASP A 20 1.61 14.92 19.37
CA ASP A 20 2.63 15.50 18.48
C ASP A 20 2.07 15.77 17.07
N LEU A 21 2.73 16.63 16.31
CA LEU A 21 2.48 16.88 14.88
C LEU A 21 3.80 17.14 14.16
N GLN A 22 4.12 16.27 13.22
CA GLN A 22 5.26 16.39 12.33
C GLN A 22 4.79 16.91 10.97
N GLN A 23 5.07 18.18 10.69
CA GLN A 23 4.83 18.76 9.37
C GLN A 23 5.90 18.28 8.38
N HIS A 24 5.46 17.79 7.21
CA HIS A 24 6.36 17.50 6.11
C HIS A 24 6.46 18.72 5.19
N SER A 25 7.66 18.96 4.69
CA SER A 25 8.02 20.09 3.84
C SER A 25 8.91 19.58 2.71
N GLY A 26 8.89 20.29 1.58
CA GLY A 26 9.57 19.87 0.36
C GLY A 26 8.60 19.36 -0.69
N ALA A 27 9.15 18.97 -1.84
CA ALA A 27 8.44 18.51 -3.01
C ALA A 27 9.41 17.81 -3.95
N ALA A 28 9.04 16.65 -4.50
CA ALA A 28 9.89 15.94 -5.47
C ALA A 28 9.88 16.63 -6.84
N GLN A 29 8.80 17.34 -7.21
CA GLN A 29 8.67 18.11 -8.46
C GLN A 29 8.83 17.31 -9.76
N VAL A 30 8.82 15.97 -9.72
CA VAL A 30 8.90 15.12 -10.91
C VAL A 30 7.56 15.11 -11.64
N ASN A 31 6.47 14.89 -10.90
CA ASN A 31 5.12 15.11 -11.41
C ASN A 31 4.63 16.51 -11.02
N ALA A 32 4.60 17.41 -12.01
CA ALA A 32 4.26 18.83 -11.84
C ALA A 32 2.86 19.11 -11.26
N GLN A 33 1.96 18.12 -11.21
CA GLN A 33 0.62 18.27 -10.64
C GLN A 33 0.47 17.57 -9.29
N ARG A 34 1.15 16.44 -9.11
CA ARG A 34 0.94 15.54 -7.95
C ARG A 34 2.04 15.65 -6.90
N GLN A 35 3.18 16.26 -7.20
CA GLN A 35 4.35 16.34 -6.33
C GLN A 35 4.85 17.78 -6.17
N THR A 36 3.91 18.73 -6.05
CA THR A 36 4.20 20.15 -5.84
C THR A 36 4.49 20.51 -4.37
N ALA A 37 4.12 19.62 -3.45
CA ALA A 37 4.42 19.67 -2.02
C ALA A 37 4.41 18.26 -1.45
N ALA A 38 4.84 18.09 -0.21
CA ALA A 38 4.64 16.86 0.56
C ALA A 38 3.16 16.45 0.59
N HIS A 39 2.89 15.14 0.56
CA HIS A 39 1.59 14.49 0.53
C HIS A 39 1.66 13.11 1.23
N ALA A 40 1.81 13.11 2.56
CA ALA A 40 1.67 11.90 3.40
C ALA A 40 0.34 11.20 3.12
N HIS A 41 0.38 9.90 2.85
CA HIS A 41 -0.79 9.15 2.36
C HIS A 41 -1.16 7.95 3.24
N MET A 42 -0.24 7.45 4.06
CA MET A 42 -0.50 6.38 5.04
C MET A 42 0.37 6.62 6.27
N ALA A 43 -0.09 6.20 7.44
CA ALA A 43 0.73 6.10 8.64
C ALA A 43 0.49 4.71 9.24
N VAL A 44 1.56 3.92 9.41
CA VAL A 44 1.46 2.53 9.85
C VAL A 44 2.56 2.18 10.83
N PHE A 45 2.17 1.60 11.95
CA PHE A 45 3.13 1.10 12.93
C PHE A 45 3.81 -0.16 12.40
N ALA A 46 5.12 -0.22 12.54
CA ALA A 46 5.88 -1.42 12.26
C ALA A 46 5.42 -2.57 13.19
N PRO A 47 5.39 -3.81 12.68
CA PRO A 47 5.03 -4.97 13.48
C PRO A 47 6.05 -5.20 14.61
N LEU A 48 5.63 -5.95 15.64
CA LEU A 48 6.51 -6.50 16.69
C LEU A 48 7.23 -5.49 17.61
N ALA A 49 6.60 -4.35 17.93
CA ALA A 49 6.82 -3.53 19.14
C ALA A 49 6.07 -2.19 19.05
N GLY A 50 5.55 -1.82 17.87
CA GLY A 50 4.89 -0.53 17.66
C GLY A 50 5.81 0.67 17.89
N ARG A 51 7.14 0.44 17.91
CA ARG A 51 8.14 1.47 18.21
C ARG A 51 8.34 2.46 17.07
N HIS A 52 8.18 2.00 15.82
CA HIS A 52 8.37 2.84 14.65
C HIS A 52 7.06 3.04 13.89
N LEU A 53 6.84 4.26 13.40
CA LEU A 53 5.74 4.67 12.53
C LEU A 53 6.31 5.01 11.16
N LEU A 54 5.87 4.29 10.13
CA LEU A 54 6.28 4.54 8.75
C LEU A 54 5.18 5.29 8.00
N VAL A 55 5.60 6.27 7.21
CA VAL A 55 4.75 7.25 6.55
C VAL A 55 5.20 7.42 5.10
N PRO A 56 4.60 6.68 4.15
CA PRO A 56 4.68 6.98 2.72
C PRO A 56 4.22 8.42 2.43
N ASP A 57 5.10 9.19 1.84
CA ASP A 57 4.80 10.55 1.37
C ASP A 57 4.97 10.64 -0.14
N LEU A 58 3.83 10.66 -0.83
CA LEU A 58 3.74 10.69 -2.28
C LEU A 58 4.47 11.91 -2.87
N GLY A 59 4.35 13.04 -2.19
CA GLY A 59 4.87 14.32 -2.64
C GLY A 59 6.39 14.45 -2.53
N LEU A 60 7.01 13.61 -1.69
CA LEU A 60 8.45 13.63 -1.43
C LEU A 60 9.23 12.48 -2.09
N ASP A 61 8.54 11.50 -2.71
CA ASP A 61 9.15 10.23 -3.14
C ASP A 61 9.89 9.52 -2.00
N GLN A 62 9.32 9.57 -0.80
CA GLN A 62 9.96 9.05 0.41
C GLN A 62 8.99 8.24 1.27
N VAL A 63 9.52 7.21 1.93
CA VAL A 63 8.92 6.65 3.14
C VAL A 63 9.68 7.21 4.32
N LEU A 64 9.00 7.99 5.15
CA LEU A 64 9.55 8.55 6.39
C LEU A 64 9.28 7.57 7.54
N SER A 65 10.24 7.38 8.43
CA SER A 65 10.15 6.52 9.61
C SER A 65 10.46 7.34 10.85
N TYR A 66 9.55 7.25 11.81
CA TYR A 66 9.59 7.94 13.09
C TYR A 66 9.64 6.91 14.21
N GLU A 67 10.48 7.12 15.20
CA GLU A 67 10.37 6.40 16.47
C GLU A 67 9.33 7.09 17.37
N VAL A 68 8.48 6.31 18.03
CA VAL A 68 7.62 6.80 19.13
C VAL A 68 8.45 6.80 20.40
N VAL A 69 8.88 7.98 20.82
CA VAL A 69 9.71 8.18 22.02
C VAL A 69 8.80 8.55 23.18
N ARG A 70 8.97 7.87 24.32
CA ARG A 70 8.31 8.23 25.58
C ARG A 70 9.33 8.82 26.55
N ASN A 71 8.99 9.97 27.12
CA ASN A 71 9.76 10.54 28.21
C ASN A 71 9.53 9.72 29.49
N PRO A 72 10.57 9.11 30.09
CA PRO A 72 10.41 8.26 31.27
C PRO A 72 10.00 9.03 32.53
N SER A 73 10.24 10.35 32.61
CA SER A 73 9.87 11.15 33.78
C SER A 73 8.46 11.75 33.67
N THR A 74 8.04 12.18 32.48
CA THR A 74 6.72 12.81 32.27
C THR A 74 5.67 11.85 31.71
N GLY A 75 6.09 10.73 31.11
CA GLY A 75 5.21 9.80 30.40
C GLY A 75 4.76 10.28 29.01
N GLU A 76 5.09 11.52 28.63
CA GLU A 76 4.72 12.13 27.34
C GLU A 76 5.32 11.34 26.17
N ALA A 77 4.53 11.12 25.13
CA ALA A 77 4.98 10.46 23.90
C ALA A 77 5.07 11.47 22.76
N LYS A 78 6.11 11.37 21.93
CA LYS A 78 6.25 12.15 20.70
C LYS A 78 6.87 11.33 19.58
N LEU A 79 6.83 11.83 18.36
CA LEU A 79 7.59 11.27 17.25
C LEU A 79 9.03 11.81 17.30
N SER A 80 10.00 10.99 16.89
CA SER A 80 11.39 11.41 16.81
C SER A 80 11.58 12.49 15.75
N ASP A 81 12.42 13.49 16.06
CA ASP A 81 12.77 14.55 15.10
C ASP A 81 13.67 14.01 13.97
N THR A 82 14.44 12.95 14.26
CA THR A 82 15.25 12.25 13.27
C THR A 82 14.36 11.36 12.42
N ARG A 83 14.37 11.59 11.12
CA ARG A 83 13.65 10.79 10.13
C ARG A 83 14.63 9.81 9.52
N ARG A 84 14.43 8.52 9.79
CA ARG A 84 15.06 7.45 9.02
C ARG A 84 14.07 7.04 7.94
N GLY A 85 14.50 6.49 6.81
CA GLY A 85 13.55 6.27 5.73
C GLY A 85 14.19 5.74 4.47
N LEU A 86 13.38 5.69 3.43
CA LEU A 86 13.80 5.30 2.09
C LEU A 86 13.42 6.38 1.11
N THR A 87 14.40 6.91 0.39
CA THR A 87 14.15 7.68 -0.82
C THR A 87 13.97 6.71 -1.97
N LEU A 88 12.87 6.85 -2.68
CA LEU A 88 12.48 6.01 -3.80
C LEU A 88 12.88 6.67 -5.13
N PRO A 89 12.84 5.92 -6.25
CA PRO A 89 13.09 6.49 -7.56
C PRO A 89 12.23 7.74 -7.81
N PRO A 90 12.78 8.79 -8.45
CA PRO A 90 12.04 10.01 -8.72
C PRO A 90 10.73 9.75 -9.47
N GLY A 91 9.64 10.35 -9.01
CA GLY A 91 8.29 10.19 -9.57
C GLY A 91 7.53 8.97 -9.07
N SER A 92 8.07 8.19 -8.14
CA SER A 92 7.43 6.99 -7.55
C SER A 92 6.05 7.28 -6.95
N GLY A 93 5.96 8.30 -6.10
CA GLY A 93 4.77 8.64 -5.34
C GLY A 93 4.33 7.52 -4.40
N PRO A 94 5.10 7.18 -3.34
CA PRO A 94 4.72 6.11 -2.41
C PRO A 94 3.40 6.44 -1.72
N ARG A 95 2.48 5.47 -1.73
CA ARG A 95 1.10 5.67 -1.26
C ARG A 95 0.81 4.86 -0.02
N HIS A 96 0.87 3.54 -0.15
CA HIS A 96 0.64 2.59 0.93
C HIS A 96 1.86 1.67 1.07
N LEU A 97 2.01 1.03 2.22
CA LEU A 97 2.96 -0.08 2.39
C LEU A 97 2.32 -1.20 3.22
N THR A 98 2.88 -2.39 3.14
CA THR A 98 2.54 -3.51 4.01
C THR A 98 3.80 -4.20 4.52
N PHE A 99 3.74 -4.77 5.71
CA PHE A 99 4.84 -5.54 6.28
C PHE A 99 4.61 -7.02 6.09
N HIS A 100 5.69 -7.76 5.82
CA HIS A 100 5.64 -9.21 5.90
C HIS A 100 5.36 -9.66 7.36
N PRO A 101 4.58 -10.73 7.59
CA PRO A 101 4.29 -11.24 8.95
C PRO A 101 5.52 -11.54 9.81
N SER A 102 6.65 -11.87 9.19
CA SER A 102 7.94 -12.05 9.88
C SER A 102 8.50 -10.77 10.52
N GLY A 103 7.98 -9.60 10.14
CA GLY A 103 8.48 -8.30 10.55
C GLY A 103 9.85 -7.91 9.97
N LYS A 104 10.43 -8.71 9.07
CA LYS A 104 11.77 -8.46 8.50
C LYS A 104 11.75 -7.68 7.18
N TRP A 105 10.58 -7.60 6.55
CA TRP A 105 10.43 -7.03 5.22
C TRP A 105 9.21 -6.12 5.14
N ALA A 106 9.30 -5.11 4.29
CA ALA A 106 8.20 -4.23 3.94
C ALA A 106 8.12 -4.09 2.43
N TYR A 107 6.92 -3.83 1.93
CA TYR A 107 6.63 -3.65 0.51
C TYR A 107 5.94 -2.31 0.33
N VAL A 108 6.61 -1.41 -0.38
CA VAL A 108 6.14 -0.05 -0.62
C VAL A 108 5.48 0.01 -1.99
N LEU A 109 4.21 0.42 -2.02
CA LEU A 109 3.45 0.60 -3.26
C LEU A 109 3.51 2.06 -3.70
N ASN A 110 3.94 2.26 -4.93
CA ASN A 110 4.15 3.54 -5.58
C ASN A 110 2.99 3.84 -6.53
N GLU A 111 2.22 4.89 -6.22
CA GLU A 111 1.01 5.26 -6.95
C GLU A 111 1.33 5.70 -8.39
N LEU A 112 2.32 6.59 -8.55
CA LEU A 112 2.53 7.31 -9.80
C LEU A 112 3.29 6.48 -10.84
N LEU A 113 4.21 5.62 -10.40
CA LEU A 113 4.91 4.68 -11.28
C LEU A 113 4.21 3.32 -11.42
N SER A 114 3.16 3.03 -10.64
CA SER A 114 2.53 1.71 -10.59
C SER A 114 3.56 0.60 -10.33
N THR A 115 4.32 0.73 -9.25
CA THR A 115 5.36 -0.23 -8.86
C THR A 115 5.28 -0.64 -7.40
N ILE A 116 5.91 -1.77 -7.06
CA ILE A 116 6.18 -2.21 -5.69
C ILE A 116 7.69 -2.28 -5.49
N VAL A 117 8.17 -1.75 -4.35
CA VAL A 117 9.57 -1.88 -3.91
C VAL A 117 9.62 -2.78 -2.68
N ALA A 118 10.28 -3.93 -2.83
CA ALA A 118 10.57 -4.84 -1.72
C ALA A 118 11.77 -4.32 -0.91
N CYS A 119 11.62 -4.27 0.42
CA CYS A 119 12.60 -3.69 1.32
C CYS A 119 12.91 -4.64 2.50
N ALA A 120 14.17 -4.73 2.90
CA ALA A 120 14.52 -5.16 4.24
C ALA A 120 14.13 -4.08 5.24
N TYR A 121 13.61 -4.49 6.40
CA TYR A 121 13.28 -3.61 7.51
C TYR A 121 14.20 -3.90 8.69
N ASP A 122 14.87 -2.85 9.16
CA ASP A 122 15.66 -2.88 10.38
C ASP A 122 14.75 -2.51 11.57
N VAL A 123 14.47 -3.48 12.44
CA VAL A 123 13.58 -3.31 13.60
C VAL A 123 14.16 -2.38 14.67
N GLU A 124 15.49 -2.29 14.77
CA GLU A 124 16.17 -1.47 15.77
C GLU A 124 16.18 -0.01 15.37
N THR A 125 16.42 0.26 14.09
CA THR A 125 16.56 1.63 13.58
C THR A 125 15.31 2.15 12.89
N GLY A 126 14.35 1.29 12.54
CA GLY A 126 13.19 1.65 11.74
C GLY A 126 13.52 1.97 10.28
N ALA A 127 14.73 1.69 9.81
CA ALA A 127 15.17 1.98 8.44
C ALA A 127 14.67 0.93 7.44
N LEU A 128 14.48 1.36 6.19
CA LEU A 128 14.18 0.50 5.06
C LEU A 128 15.37 0.49 4.09
N THR A 129 15.72 -0.70 3.61
CA THR A 129 16.73 -0.87 2.55
C THR A 129 16.12 -1.63 1.39
N GLN A 130 16.11 -1.02 0.20
CA GLN A 130 15.61 -1.64 -1.03
C GLN A 130 16.38 -2.92 -1.36
N LEU A 131 15.66 -3.98 -1.74
CA LEU A 131 16.24 -5.31 -2.02
C LEU A 131 16.56 -5.54 -3.50
N ASP A 132 15.72 -5.03 -4.40
CA ASP A 132 15.81 -5.14 -5.87
C ASP A 132 15.20 -3.90 -6.53
N ASP A 133 15.29 -3.82 -7.86
CA ASP A 133 14.59 -2.82 -8.66
C ASP A 133 13.06 -2.87 -8.44
N PRO A 134 12.35 -1.73 -8.55
CA PRO A 134 10.90 -1.69 -8.43
C PRO A 134 10.22 -2.60 -9.46
N ALA A 135 9.32 -3.47 -9.00
CA ALA A 135 8.52 -4.32 -9.87
C ALA A 135 7.28 -3.59 -10.36
N SER A 136 7.02 -3.61 -11.67
CA SER A 136 5.76 -3.08 -12.24
C SER A 136 4.55 -3.86 -11.72
N THR A 137 3.46 -3.16 -11.43
CA THR A 137 2.14 -3.77 -11.17
C THR A 137 1.30 -3.89 -12.44
N LEU A 138 1.80 -3.46 -13.58
CA LEU A 138 1.13 -3.48 -14.88
C LEU A 138 1.77 -4.50 -15.82
N PRO A 139 1.00 -5.06 -16.76
CA PRO A 139 1.55 -5.87 -17.84
C PRO A 139 2.60 -5.13 -18.67
N GLU A 140 3.49 -5.90 -19.32
CA GLU A 140 4.50 -5.33 -20.21
C GLU A 140 3.86 -4.52 -21.34
N GLY A 141 4.47 -3.39 -21.68
CA GLY A 141 3.98 -2.50 -22.73
C GLY A 141 2.88 -1.52 -22.30
N VAL A 142 2.32 -1.65 -21.09
CA VAL A 142 1.40 -0.65 -20.54
C VAL A 142 2.20 0.57 -20.04
N PRO A 143 1.94 1.80 -20.53
CA PRO A 143 2.69 2.98 -20.12
C PRO A 143 2.53 3.30 -18.62
N VAL A 144 3.62 3.76 -17.99
CA VAL A 144 3.71 4.18 -16.58
C VAL A 144 3.97 5.69 -16.44
N GLY A 145 3.87 6.21 -15.22
CA GLY A 145 4.22 7.59 -14.92
C GLY A 145 3.24 8.60 -15.52
N THR A 146 3.73 9.77 -15.95
CA THR A 146 2.91 10.86 -16.49
C THR A 146 2.22 10.53 -17.81
N ALA A 147 2.78 9.61 -18.59
CA ALA A 147 2.15 9.07 -19.80
C ALA A 147 1.17 7.91 -19.48
N GLY A 148 1.31 7.30 -18.30
CA GLY A 148 0.48 6.22 -17.82
C GLY A 148 -0.91 6.70 -17.41
N LYS A 149 -1.92 5.88 -17.71
CA LYS A 149 -3.32 6.07 -17.27
C LYS A 149 -3.67 5.17 -16.09
N SER A 150 -2.67 4.71 -15.35
CA SER A 150 -2.85 3.82 -14.21
C SER A 150 -2.15 4.35 -12.97
N PHE A 151 -2.86 4.27 -11.84
CA PHE A 151 -2.38 4.70 -10.54
C PHE A 151 -2.66 3.62 -9.49
N CYS A 152 -1.58 3.06 -8.95
CA CYS A 152 -1.65 2.10 -7.85
C CYS A 152 -2.39 2.70 -6.64
N ALA A 153 -3.10 1.85 -5.89
CA ALA A 153 -3.90 2.27 -4.74
C ALA A 153 -3.59 1.46 -3.48
N ALA A 154 -4.13 0.26 -3.34
CA ALA A 154 -3.97 -0.55 -2.14
C ALA A 154 -2.92 -1.64 -2.35
N ILE A 155 -2.24 -2.00 -1.27
CA ILE A 155 -1.38 -3.18 -1.17
C ILE A 155 -1.78 -3.97 0.07
N ARG A 156 -1.81 -5.30 -0.03
CA ARG A 156 -2.00 -6.22 1.11
C ARG A 156 -1.12 -7.46 0.90
N ILE A 157 -0.66 -8.03 2.00
CA ILE A 157 -0.01 -9.34 2.01
C ILE A 157 -0.94 -10.35 2.68
N SER A 158 -0.89 -11.58 2.21
CA SER A 158 -1.56 -12.72 2.85
C SER A 158 -0.96 -13.02 4.23
N GLN A 159 -1.76 -13.60 5.11
CA GLN A 159 -1.44 -13.92 6.49
C GLN A 159 -0.23 -14.85 6.63
N ASP A 160 -0.04 -15.75 5.67
CA ASP A 160 1.13 -16.64 5.58
C ASP A 160 2.39 -15.94 5.04
N GLY A 161 2.25 -14.71 4.53
CA GLY A 161 3.33 -13.90 3.95
C GLY A 161 3.74 -14.30 2.53
N ALA A 162 3.10 -15.30 1.93
CA ALA A 162 3.56 -15.89 0.67
C ALA A 162 3.15 -15.09 -0.57
N PHE A 163 2.10 -14.27 -0.48
CA PHE A 163 1.55 -13.54 -1.63
C PHE A 163 1.16 -12.10 -1.32
N ILE A 164 1.46 -11.21 -2.26
CA ILE A 164 1.11 -9.78 -2.24
C ILE A 164 0.12 -9.47 -3.34
N TYR A 165 -0.80 -8.58 -3.03
CA TYR A 165 -1.83 -8.08 -3.93
C TYR A 165 -1.68 -6.57 -4.03
N ALA A 166 -1.84 -6.01 -5.23
CA ALA A 166 -1.82 -4.58 -5.47
C ALA A 166 -2.95 -4.15 -6.41
N SER A 167 -3.67 -3.09 -6.07
CA SER A 167 -4.74 -2.57 -6.93
C SER A 167 -4.26 -1.44 -7.83
N ASN A 168 -4.71 -1.46 -9.09
CA ASN A 168 -4.40 -0.46 -10.10
C ASN A 168 -5.69 0.27 -10.53
N ARG A 169 -5.77 1.58 -10.33
CA ARG A 169 -6.89 2.41 -10.84
C ARG A 169 -6.58 2.84 -12.25
N GLY A 170 -7.49 2.58 -13.19
CA GLY A 170 -7.33 2.93 -14.60
C GLY A 170 -7.01 1.73 -15.47
N HIS A 171 -6.08 0.87 -15.04
CA HIS A 171 -6.02 -0.52 -15.53
C HIS A 171 -7.11 -1.40 -14.86
N ASP A 172 -7.67 -0.94 -13.73
CA ASP A 172 -8.77 -1.56 -12.98
C ASP A 172 -8.54 -3.04 -12.63
N SER A 173 -7.33 -3.36 -12.19
CA SER A 173 -6.91 -4.72 -11.86
C SER A 173 -6.43 -4.89 -10.42
N ILE A 174 -6.45 -6.14 -9.94
CA ILE A 174 -5.55 -6.62 -8.90
C ILE A 174 -4.40 -7.36 -9.57
N ALA A 175 -3.16 -6.94 -9.30
CA ALA A 175 -1.93 -7.66 -9.63
C ALA A 175 -1.53 -8.56 -8.45
N VAL A 176 -1.16 -9.80 -8.74
CA VAL A 176 -0.76 -10.82 -7.74
C VAL A 176 0.73 -11.11 -7.86
N PHE A 177 1.44 -11.16 -6.75
CA PHE A 177 2.87 -11.45 -6.67
C PHE A 177 3.13 -12.57 -5.66
N GLY A 178 4.07 -13.46 -5.98
CA GLY A 178 4.65 -14.37 -4.99
C GLY A 178 5.78 -13.70 -4.20
N VAL A 179 6.02 -14.15 -2.97
CA VAL A 179 7.11 -13.67 -2.10
C VAL A 179 8.11 -14.79 -1.86
N ALA A 180 9.38 -14.50 -2.15
CA ALA A 180 10.48 -15.42 -1.92
C ALA A 180 10.90 -15.44 -0.44
N ARG A 181 11.62 -16.49 -0.04
CA ARG A 181 12.07 -16.67 1.35
C ARG A 181 13.02 -15.58 1.86
N ASP A 182 13.69 -14.86 0.97
CA ASP A 182 14.58 -13.75 1.28
C ASP A 182 13.86 -12.39 1.27
N GLY A 183 12.54 -12.38 1.07
CA GLY A 183 11.68 -11.20 1.06
C GLY A 183 11.50 -10.56 -0.31
N ARG A 184 12.21 -11.01 -1.35
CA ARG A 184 12.04 -10.50 -2.71
C ARG A 184 10.71 -10.94 -3.33
N LEU A 185 10.27 -10.25 -4.38
CA LEU A 185 9.13 -10.71 -5.19
C LEU A 185 9.61 -11.85 -6.09
N SER A 186 8.90 -12.98 -6.08
CA SER A 186 9.26 -14.16 -6.87
C SER A 186 8.79 -14.00 -8.32
N PRO A 187 9.64 -14.25 -9.33
CA PRO A 187 9.22 -14.26 -10.73
C PRO A 187 8.26 -15.44 -11.01
N PRO A 188 7.27 -15.27 -11.91
CA PRO A 188 6.90 -14.01 -12.57
C PRO A 188 6.30 -13.00 -11.57
N ALA A 189 6.67 -11.73 -11.71
CA ALA A 189 6.32 -10.66 -10.79
C ALA A 189 5.80 -9.45 -11.60
N PRO A 190 4.47 -9.34 -11.84
CA PRO A 190 3.37 -10.14 -11.28
C PRO A 190 3.18 -11.53 -11.94
N MET A 191 2.44 -12.41 -11.27
CA MET A 191 2.04 -13.73 -11.78
C MET A 191 0.60 -13.79 -12.29
N GLN A 192 -0.23 -12.80 -11.97
CA GLN A 192 -1.62 -12.72 -12.44
C GLN A 192 -2.11 -11.26 -12.40
N TRP A 193 -3.02 -10.93 -13.31
CA TRP A 193 -3.87 -9.75 -13.23
C TRP A 193 -5.34 -10.14 -13.43
N VAL A 194 -6.22 -9.68 -12.55
CA VAL A 194 -7.67 -9.86 -12.70
C VAL A 194 -8.36 -8.51 -12.76
N ASN A 195 -9.25 -8.33 -13.72
CA ASN A 195 -10.08 -7.13 -13.84
C ASN A 195 -11.10 -7.11 -12.69
N THR A 196 -11.14 -6.02 -11.95
CA THR A 196 -11.91 -5.88 -10.71
C THR A 196 -13.40 -5.63 -10.93
N LYS A 197 -13.79 -5.31 -12.16
CA LYS A 197 -15.18 -5.12 -12.58
C LYS A 197 -15.75 -6.38 -13.22
N THR A 198 -15.05 -6.95 -14.20
CA THR A 198 -15.54 -8.13 -14.96
C THR A 198 -15.19 -9.45 -14.28
N GLY A 199 -14.06 -9.50 -13.57
CA GLY A 199 -13.47 -10.71 -13.00
C GLY A 199 -12.57 -11.48 -13.96
N GLU A 200 -12.42 -11.02 -15.20
CA GLU A 200 -11.64 -11.68 -16.25
C GLU A 200 -10.14 -11.41 -16.11
N ALA A 201 -9.32 -12.15 -16.86
CA ALA A 201 -7.89 -11.86 -16.97
C ALA A 201 -7.66 -10.45 -17.55
N ALA A 202 -6.65 -9.75 -17.04
CA ALA A 202 -6.38 -8.36 -17.41
C ALA A 202 -4.96 -8.14 -17.98
N ASP A 203 -4.22 -9.19 -18.26
CA ASP A 203 -2.84 -9.18 -18.77
C ASP A 203 -2.70 -8.54 -20.16
N ALA A 204 -3.77 -8.54 -20.97
CA ALA A 204 -3.81 -7.94 -22.31
C ALA A 204 -4.60 -6.62 -22.38
N LEU A 205 -5.05 -6.08 -21.24
CA LEU A 205 -5.86 -4.86 -21.22
C LEU A 205 -5.00 -3.61 -21.18
N PRO A 206 -5.36 -2.54 -21.92
CA PRO A 206 -4.72 -1.25 -21.77
C PRO A 206 -5.16 -0.59 -20.45
N ALA A 207 -4.33 0.31 -19.93
CA ALA A 207 -4.79 1.27 -18.94
C ALA A 207 -5.66 2.35 -19.60
N GLN A 208 -6.75 2.74 -18.93
CA GLN A 208 -7.67 3.77 -19.42
C GLN A 208 -7.99 4.82 -18.35
N TRP A 209 -8.31 6.03 -18.81
CA TRP A 209 -8.72 7.13 -17.94
C TRP A 209 -9.88 7.90 -18.61
N PRO A 210 -11.01 8.13 -17.92
CA PRO A 210 -11.27 7.75 -16.53
C PRO A 210 -11.35 6.23 -16.32
N PRO A 211 -11.04 5.73 -15.11
CA PRO A 211 -11.21 4.32 -14.76
C PRO A 211 -12.70 3.92 -14.84
N LEU A 212 -12.97 2.65 -15.11
CA LEU A 212 -14.31 2.07 -15.11
C LEU A 212 -14.73 1.55 -13.74
N GLY A 213 -13.76 1.11 -12.94
CA GLY A 213 -13.95 0.56 -11.60
C GLY A 213 -13.31 1.43 -10.53
N CYS A 214 -12.06 1.85 -10.72
CA CYS A 214 -11.26 2.55 -9.70
C CYS A 214 -11.17 1.72 -8.40
N PRO A 215 -10.51 0.54 -8.41
CA PRO A 215 -10.35 -0.32 -7.24
C PRO A 215 -9.44 0.35 -6.20
N ARG A 216 -10.04 1.18 -5.36
CA ARG A 216 -9.32 2.11 -4.46
C ARG A 216 -8.86 1.44 -3.18
N ASP A 217 -9.55 0.39 -2.77
CA ASP A 217 -9.15 -0.43 -1.64
C ASP A 217 -9.64 -1.87 -1.78
N PHE A 218 -9.00 -2.79 -1.08
CA PHE A 218 -9.40 -4.19 -1.03
C PHE A 218 -8.97 -4.84 0.30
N VAL A 219 -9.62 -5.94 0.67
CA VAL A 219 -9.30 -6.70 1.88
C VAL A 219 -9.20 -8.19 1.58
N LEU A 220 -8.32 -8.86 2.33
CA LEU A 220 -8.24 -10.30 2.45
C LEU A 220 -8.99 -10.72 3.71
N VAL A 221 -9.88 -11.71 3.60
CA VAL A 221 -10.73 -12.18 4.71
C VAL A 221 -11.00 -13.67 4.63
N GLY A 222 -11.48 -14.23 5.75
CA GLY A 222 -11.79 -15.64 5.91
C GLY A 222 -10.58 -16.46 6.33
N GLU A 223 -10.81 -17.75 6.59
CA GLU A 223 -9.76 -18.67 6.99
C GLU A 223 -8.66 -18.74 5.91
N ARG A 224 -7.39 -18.56 6.33
CA ARG A 224 -6.23 -18.49 5.45
C ARG A 224 -6.39 -17.47 4.31
N ASP A 225 -7.11 -16.38 4.52
CA ASP A 225 -7.39 -15.34 3.52
C ASP A 225 -8.04 -15.90 2.25
N ARG A 226 -8.99 -16.84 2.38
CA ARG A 226 -9.65 -17.46 1.23
C ARG A 226 -10.40 -16.47 0.33
N TRP A 227 -10.76 -15.29 0.80
CA TRP A 227 -11.53 -14.31 0.03
C TRP A 227 -10.79 -12.99 -0.13
N LEU A 228 -10.85 -12.43 -1.33
CA LEU A 228 -10.41 -11.06 -1.62
C LEU A 228 -11.60 -10.24 -2.11
N LEU A 229 -11.96 -9.21 -1.35
CA LEU A 229 -13.04 -8.28 -1.69
C LEU A 229 -12.43 -6.97 -2.19
N VAL A 230 -12.91 -6.45 -3.32
CA VAL A 230 -12.40 -5.22 -3.95
C VAL A 230 -13.47 -4.15 -4.00
N ALA A 231 -13.17 -2.96 -3.48
CA ALA A 231 -14.04 -1.79 -3.52
C ALA A 231 -13.76 -0.95 -4.78
N ASN A 232 -14.66 -1.02 -5.76
CA ASN A 232 -14.60 -0.25 -7.00
C ASN A 232 -15.36 1.07 -6.82
N GLN A 233 -14.62 2.13 -6.55
CA GLN A 233 -15.15 3.45 -6.18
C GLN A 233 -16.08 4.04 -7.25
N ASP A 234 -15.77 3.88 -8.53
CA ASP A 234 -16.42 4.66 -9.60
C ASP A 234 -17.59 3.89 -10.27
N CYS A 235 -17.92 2.68 -9.78
CA CYS A 235 -19.05 1.90 -10.30
C CYS A 235 -19.93 1.23 -9.24
N ASP A 236 -19.88 1.72 -8.00
CA ASP A 236 -20.74 1.28 -6.89
C ASP A 236 -20.71 -0.25 -6.63
N LEU A 237 -19.54 -0.87 -6.78
CA LEU A 237 -19.36 -2.32 -6.80
C LEU A 237 -18.30 -2.80 -5.80
N ILE A 238 -18.69 -3.71 -4.93
CA ILE A 238 -17.76 -4.60 -4.23
C ILE A 238 -17.74 -5.94 -4.98
N ARG A 239 -16.58 -6.29 -5.56
CA ARG A 239 -16.38 -7.57 -6.25
C ARG A 239 -15.68 -8.56 -5.34
N VAL A 240 -16.11 -9.83 -5.37
CA VAL A 240 -15.55 -10.90 -4.54
C VAL A 240 -14.79 -11.91 -5.41
N PHE A 241 -13.55 -12.17 -5.04
CA PHE A 241 -12.69 -13.21 -5.59
C PHE A 241 -12.43 -14.30 -4.55
N GLU A 242 -12.38 -15.54 -4.99
CA GLU A 242 -11.80 -16.64 -4.22
C GLU A 242 -10.29 -16.65 -4.46
N ARG A 243 -9.51 -16.69 -3.37
CA ARG A 243 -8.06 -16.84 -3.38
C ARG A 243 -7.74 -18.31 -3.12
N ALA A 244 -6.96 -18.93 -4.02
CA ALA A 244 -6.35 -20.22 -3.77
C ALA A 244 -5.16 -20.05 -2.80
N PRO A 245 -5.19 -20.57 -1.56
CA PRO A 245 -4.17 -20.22 -0.56
C PRO A 245 -2.75 -20.66 -0.92
N ASP A 246 -2.62 -21.77 -1.65
CA ASP A 246 -1.31 -22.36 -1.96
C ASP A 246 -0.65 -21.73 -3.20
N THR A 247 -1.42 -21.05 -4.05
CA THR A 247 -0.91 -20.39 -5.27
C THR A 247 -1.10 -18.88 -5.28
N GLY A 248 -1.89 -18.35 -4.34
CA GLY A 248 -2.26 -16.94 -4.26
C GLY A 248 -3.20 -16.45 -5.36
N MET A 249 -3.49 -17.28 -6.38
CA MET A 249 -4.27 -16.87 -7.54
C MET A 249 -5.72 -16.57 -7.17
N LEU A 250 -6.29 -15.60 -7.89
CA LEU A 250 -7.67 -15.14 -7.72
C LEU A 250 -8.55 -15.73 -8.82
N SER A 251 -9.70 -16.26 -8.41
CA SER A 251 -10.79 -16.68 -9.29
C SER A 251 -12.03 -15.83 -9.02
N PRO A 252 -12.70 -15.29 -10.05
CA PRO A 252 -13.90 -14.51 -9.85
C PRO A 252 -15.02 -15.39 -9.29
N THR A 253 -15.79 -14.85 -8.36
CA THR A 253 -17.04 -15.48 -7.92
C THR A 253 -18.23 -14.84 -8.63
N ALA A 254 -19.40 -15.49 -8.54
CA ALA A 254 -20.68 -14.87 -8.93
C ALA A 254 -21.13 -13.79 -7.92
N THR A 255 -20.48 -13.70 -6.76
CA THR A 255 -20.87 -12.77 -5.70
C THR A 255 -20.35 -11.37 -6.00
N GLN A 256 -21.27 -10.43 -5.98
CA GLN A 256 -21.01 -9.01 -6.07
C GLN A 256 -22.02 -8.27 -5.20
N VAL A 257 -21.57 -7.18 -4.58
CA VAL A 257 -22.41 -6.36 -3.71
C VAL A 257 -22.44 -4.95 -4.27
N SER A 258 -23.64 -4.41 -4.47
CA SER A 258 -23.78 -2.99 -4.78
C SER A 258 -23.58 -2.19 -3.50
N CYS A 259 -22.67 -1.24 -3.55
CA CYS A 259 -22.34 -0.34 -2.45
C CYS A 259 -21.97 1.00 -3.06
N PRO A 260 -22.63 2.12 -2.73
CA PRO A 260 -22.29 3.41 -3.32
C PRO A 260 -20.86 3.86 -3.00
N ALA A 261 -20.10 4.20 -4.04
CA ALA A 261 -18.73 4.72 -4.01
C ALA A 261 -17.80 4.09 -2.95
N PRO A 262 -17.64 2.75 -2.93
CA PRO A 262 -16.87 2.07 -1.90
C PRO A 262 -15.38 2.36 -2.14
N ALA A 263 -14.69 2.88 -1.12
CA ALA A 263 -13.30 3.35 -1.27
C ALA A 263 -12.38 2.96 -0.10
N CYS A 264 -12.91 2.27 0.92
CA CYS A 264 -12.20 1.80 2.09
C CYS A 264 -12.88 0.52 2.58
N MET A 265 -12.09 -0.51 2.89
CA MET A 265 -12.60 -1.73 3.51
C MET A 265 -11.70 -2.13 4.68
N VAL A 266 -12.35 -2.46 5.79
CA VAL A 266 -11.68 -2.89 7.01
C VAL A 266 -12.38 -4.16 7.50
N PRO A 267 -11.66 -5.28 7.70
CA PRO A 267 -12.24 -6.45 8.32
C PRO A 267 -12.54 -6.17 9.79
N LEU A 268 -13.74 -6.56 10.24
CA LEU A 268 -14.06 -6.60 11.66
C LEU A 268 -13.44 -7.89 12.23
N MET A 269 -12.53 -7.74 13.19
CA MET A 269 -11.96 -8.85 13.96
C MET A 269 -12.88 -9.23 15.12
#